data_AF-A0A0J6SZD6-F1
#
_entry.id   AF-A0A0J6SZD6-F1
#
_cell.length_a   1.000
_cell.length_b   1.000
_cell.length_c   1.000
_cell.angle_alpha   90.00
_cell.angle_beta   90.00
_cell.angle_gamma   90.00
#
_symmetry.space_group_name_H-M   'P 1'
#
loop_
_entity.id
_entity.type
_entity.pdbx_description
1 polymer ?
#
loop_
_entity_poly.entity_id
_entity_poly.type
_entity_poly.pdbx_seq_one_letter_code
_entity_poly.pdbx_strand_id
1 'polypeptide(L)'
;MRQRPDFDDAALERAGIALAQDIGPVEPLLPRPLRRVSPRVPRPWRAAGRTLGAAAVIALLSVLASERRAADPPLSGEAAFVPRFAAPAVAPPAWSAVAADRYRLGEEAAGSARVQPGLREDTLTAGTFAAQEAPFLRLVAAEAAEPDGEGSLFVTLARRAAEAGGLSVARTGERGQLTTRFGALDTVDATLAGEEGRRACTAFRLGTAPLRLEGWLCAPLGQLPEPQAVACAVDRLTPLPGAGLTPAVAEMLAQPRLPACAPEEPATTAAVPTGRRPVRKNAARVRHSRPASP
;
A
#
# COMPACT_ATOMS: atom_id res chain seq x y z
N MET A 1 12.76 -18.77 -34.38
CA MET A 1 13.50 -19.46 -33.31
C MET A 1 14.90 -18.89 -33.26
N ARG A 2 15.21 -18.03 -32.28
CA ARG A 2 16.55 -17.45 -32.12
C ARG A 2 17.32 -18.31 -31.11
N GLN A 3 18.42 -18.92 -31.57
CA GLN A 3 19.33 -19.68 -30.73
C GLN A 3 19.84 -18.79 -29.59
N ARG A 4 19.64 -19.25 -28.36
CA ARG A 4 20.17 -18.65 -27.14
C ARG A 4 21.68 -18.95 -27.14
N PRO A 5 22.56 -17.98 -26.91
CA PRO A 5 23.98 -18.25 -26.84
C PRO A 5 24.25 -19.20 -25.66
N ASP A 6 24.94 -20.30 -25.96
CA ASP A 6 25.33 -21.31 -24.99
C ASP A 6 26.15 -20.65 -23.87
N PHE A 7 25.72 -20.88 -22.63
CA PHE A 7 26.43 -20.45 -21.44
C PHE A 7 27.69 -21.31 -21.33
N ASP A 8 28.86 -20.68 -21.46
CA ASP A 8 30.15 -21.38 -21.37
C ASP A 8 30.53 -21.59 -19.89
N ASP A 9 30.13 -22.72 -19.33
CA ASP A 9 30.43 -23.12 -17.95
C ASP A 9 31.95 -23.10 -17.67
N ALA A 10 32.79 -23.34 -18.68
CA ALA A 10 34.24 -23.28 -18.55
C ALA A 10 34.77 -21.83 -18.43
N ALA A 11 34.01 -20.84 -18.89
CA ALA A 11 34.32 -19.43 -18.62
C ALA A 11 33.99 -19.05 -17.17
N LEU A 12 32.91 -19.63 -16.61
CA LEU A 12 32.50 -19.40 -15.22
C LEU A 12 33.50 -19.98 -14.22
N GLU A 13 33.98 -21.20 -14.47
CA GLU A 13 35.00 -21.83 -13.61
C GLU A 13 36.32 -21.05 -13.62
N ARG A 14 36.76 -20.57 -14.79
CA ARG A 14 37.97 -19.74 -14.90
C ARG A 14 37.83 -18.41 -14.15
N ALA A 15 36.65 -17.79 -14.20
CA ALA A 15 36.38 -16.57 -13.44
C ALA A 15 36.38 -16.83 -11.92
N GLY A 16 35.84 -17.96 -11.48
CA GLY A 16 35.85 -18.36 -10.06
C GLY A 16 37.26 -18.58 -9.50
N ILE A 17 38.13 -19.25 -10.27
CA ILE A 17 39.52 -19.51 -9.86
C ILE A 17 40.32 -18.20 -9.80
N ALA A 18 40.13 -17.29 -10.75
CA ALA A 18 40.79 -15.98 -10.75
C ALA A 18 40.38 -15.14 -9.51
N LEU A 19 39.10 -15.17 -9.13
CA LEU A 19 38.62 -14.43 -7.96
C LEU A 19 39.18 -15.00 -6.64
N ALA A 20 39.32 -16.33 -6.56
CA ALA A 20 39.87 -17.00 -5.38
C ALA A 20 41.38 -16.72 -5.17
N GLN A 21 42.11 -16.37 -6.24
CA GLN A 21 43.52 -15.99 -6.15
C GLN A 21 43.72 -14.53 -5.71
N ASP A 22 42.76 -13.65 -6.00
CA ASP A 22 42.83 -12.22 -5.68
C ASP A 22 42.44 -11.94 -4.22
N ILE A 23 41.59 -12.80 -3.65
CA ILE A 23 41.26 -12.80 -2.22
C ILE A 23 42.36 -13.58 -1.49
N GLY A 24 43.45 -12.90 -1.14
CA GLY A 24 44.55 -13.46 -0.36
C GLY A 24 44.10 -14.17 0.93
N PRO A 25 45.00 -14.96 1.55
CA PRO A 25 44.65 -15.82 2.68
C PRO A 25 44.00 -15.02 3.80
N VAL A 26 42.77 -15.39 4.16
CA VAL A 26 42.02 -14.79 5.27
C VAL A 26 42.73 -15.17 6.56
N GLU A 27 43.54 -14.24 7.06
CA GLU A 27 44.22 -14.38 8.33
C GLU A 27 43.16 -14.41 9.45
N PRO A 28 43.08 -15.49 10.24
CA PRO A 28 42.05 -15.61 11.27
C PRO A 28 42.27 -14.51 12.31
N LEU A 29 41.29 -13.60 12.40
CA LEU A 29 41.24 -12.56 13.42
C LEU A 29 41.15 -13.22 14.80
N LEU A 30 42.31 -13.51 15.41
CA LEU A 30 42.39 -13.95 16.79
C LEU A 30 41.84 -12.85 17.69
N PRO A 31 40.92 -13.18 18.61
CA PRO A 31 40.32 -12.19 19.50
C PRO A 31 41.40 -11.57 20.39
N ARG A 32 41.55 -10.26 20.26
CA ARG A 32 42.44 -9.43 21.08
C ARG A 32 42.08 -9.64 22.57
N PRO A 33 43.01 -10.07 23.44
CA PRO A 33 42.68 -10.27 24.85
C PRO A 33 42.32 -8.95 25.50
N LEU A 34 41.09 -8.86 26.03
CA LEU A 34 40.61 -7.69 26.76
C LEU A 34 41.45 -7.50 28.03
N ARG A 35 42.00 -6.28 28.17
CA ARG A 35 42.82 -5.84 29.30
C ARG A 35 41.99 -5.92 30.59
N ARG A 36 42.33 -6.85 31.50
CA ARG A 36 41.71 -6.92 32.83
C ARG A 36 41.98 -5.62 33.58
N VAL A 37 40.93 -4.83 33.77
CA VAL A 37 40.95 -3.66 34.65
C VAL A 37 40.92 -4.16 36.09
N SER A 38 42.00 -3.97 36.82
CA SER A 38 42.04 -4.23 38.26
C SER A 38 41.12 -3.24 38.99
N PRO A 39 40.20 -3.71 39.85
CA PRO A 39 39.36 -2.82 40.63
C PRO A 39 40.22 -2.08 41.66
N ARG A 40 40.40 -0.77 41.46
CA ARG A 40 40.90 0.13 42.51
C ARG A 40 39.80 0.28 43.55
N VAL A 41 40.08 -0.15 44.78
CA VAL A 41 39.20 0.04 45.95
C VAL A 41 38.88 1.54 46.09
N PRO A 42 37.63 1.97 45.87
CA PRO A 42 37.27 3.37 45.99
C PRO A 42 37.19 3.73 47.48
N ARG A 43 37.92 4.78 47.87
CA ARG A 43 37.90 5.36 49.21
C ARG A 43 36.51 6.00 49.42
N PRO A 44 35.63 5.44 50.27
CA PRO A 44 34.18 5.67 50.20
C PRO A 44 33.73 7.10 50.52
N TRP A 45 34.59 7.89 51.16
CA TRP A 45 34.19 9.19 51.72
C TRP A 45 34.23 10.33 50.69
N ARG A 46 34.89 10.17 49.54
CA ARG A 46 34.91 11.19 48.47
C ARG A 46 33.79 11.03 47.44
N ALA A 47 33.18 9.84 47.34
CA ALA A 47 32.05 9.60 46.45
C ALA A 47 30.72 10.11 47.03
N ALA A 48 30.51 9.95 48.34
CA ALA A 48 29.30 10.38 49.03
C ALA A 48 29.09 11.91 49.01
N GLY A 49 30.17 12.70 49.04
CA GLY A 49 30.05 14.16 48.97
C GLY A 49 29.61 14.68 47.59
N ARG A 50 29.96 13.97 46.51
CA ARG A 50 29.62 14.39 45.13
C ARG A 50 28.15 14.09 44.79
N THR A 51 27.60 13.00 45.30
CA THR A 51 26.20 12.64 45.07
C THR A 51 25.25 13.57 45.82
N LEU A 52 25.59 13.95 47.06
CA LEU A 52 24.81 14.93 47.84
C LEU A 52 24.82 16.32 47.18
N GLY A 53 25.97 16.77 46.67
CA GLY A 53 26.06 18.03 45.94
C GLY A 53 25.20 18.05 44.67
N ALA A 54 25.22 16.97 43.88
CA ALA A 54 24.40 16.87 42.67
C ALA A 54 22.90 16.86 42.98
N ALA A 55 22.47 16.12 44.01
CA ALA A 55 21.08 16.07 44.45
C ALA A 55 20.58 17.46 44.90
N ALA A 56 21.41 18.20 45.65
CA ALA A 56 21.07 19.56 46.08
C ALA A 56 20.93 20.54 44.92
N VAL A 57 21.79 20.46 43.90
CA VAL A 57 21.70 21.31 42.69
C VAL A 57 20.44 20.98 41.90
N ILE A 58 20.11 19.70 41.71
CA ILE A 58 18.89 19.29 41.00
C ILE A 58 17.63 19.75 41.75
N ALA A 59 17.60 19.63 43.08
CA ALA A 59 16.50 20.14 43.89
C ALA A 59 16.35 21.67 43.75
N LEU A 60 17.46 22.41 43.82
CA LEU A 60 17.44 23.87 43.67
C LEU A 60 16.95 24.30 42.28
N LEU A 61 17.43 23.65 41.22
CA LEU A 61 16.98 23.92 39.85
C LEU A 61 15.50 23.56 39.66
N SER A 62 15.01 22.52 40.32
CA SER A 62 13.60 22.12 40.25
C SER A 62 12.69 23.15 40.94
N VAL A 63 13.11 23.70 42.08
CA VAL A 63 12.38 24.78 42.78
C VAL A 63 12.38 26.06 41.94
N LEU A 64 13.54 26.48 41.41
CA LEU A 64 13.65 27.65 40.53
C LEU A 64 12.81 27.51 39.25
N ALA A 65 12.73 26.30 38.68
CA ALA A 65 11.87 26.02 37.54
C ALA A 65 10.37 26.06 37.90
N SER A 66 10.01 25.61 39.10
CA SER A 66 8.64 25.68 39.62
C SER A 66 8.18 27.12 39.82
N GLU A 67 9.02 27.96 40.42
CA GLU A 67 8.69 29.37 40.65
C GLU A 67 8.54 30.16 39.35
N ARG A 68 9.35 29.84 38.32
CA ARG A 68 9.14 30.44 36.98
C ARG A 68 7.81 30.06 36.36
N ARG A 69 7.36 28.81 36.49
CA ARG A 69 6.04 28.39 35.97
C ARG A 69 4.87 29.04 36.70
N ALA A 70 5.04 29.37 37.98
CA ALA A 70 4.01 30.06 38.77
C ALA A 70 3.97 31.57 38.48
N ALA A 71 5.05 32.14 37.93
CA ALA A 71 5.17 33.55 37.61
C ALA A 71 4.68 33.91 36.19
N ASP A 72 4.46 32.93 35.32
CA ASP A 72 3.88 33.18 34.00
C ASP A 72 2.34 33.37 34.12
N PRO A 73 1.79 34.52 33.69
CA PRO A 73 0.34 34.71 33.67
C PRO A 73 -0.29 33.73 32.68
N PRO A 74 -1.48 33.16 32.97
CA PRO A 74 -2.15 32.28 32.03
C PRO A 74 -2.48 33.06 30.76
N LEU A 75 -1.83 32.72 29.64
CA LEU A 75 -2.17 33.23 28.33
C LEU A 75 -3.55 32.72 27.95
N SER A 76 -4.54 33.59 28.07
CA SER A 76 -5.91 33.38 27.63
C SER A 76 -5.94 33.16 26.11
N GLY A 77 -6.27 31.94 25.67
CA GLY A 77 -6.85 31.72 24.35
C GLY A 77 -5.92 31.32 23.20
N GLU A 78 -4.71 30.84 23.46
CA GLU A 78 -3.87 30.30 22.38
C GLU A 78 -4.14 28.80 22.21
N ALA A 79 -4.51 28.41 20.99
CA ALA A 79 -4.85 27.04 20.62
C ALA A 79 -3.82 26.06 21.22
N ALA A 80 -4.33 25.06 21.93
CA ALA A 80 -3.52 24.03 22.57
C ALA A 80 -2.43 23.57 21.59
N PHE A 81 -1.17 23.66 22.01
CA PHE A 81 -0.03 23.15 21.25
C PHE A 81 -0.30 21.68 20.90
N VAL A 82 -0.75 21.42 19.67
CA VAL A 82 -0.87 20.08 19.13
C VAL A 82 0.52 19.74 18.59
N PRO A 83 1.27 18.82 19.21
CA PRO A 83 2.55 18.42 18.67
C PRO A 83 2.36 17.97 17.21
N ARG A 84 3.32 18.30 16.34
CA ARG A 84 3.36 17.80 14.94
C ARG A 84 3.34 16.26 14.84
N PHE A 85 3.48 15.57 15.97
CA PHE A 85 3.42 14.12 16.13
C PHE A 85 2.23 13.65 16.99
N ALA A 86 1.20 14.49 17.16
CA ALA A 86 -0.04 14.03 17.76
C ALA A 86 -0.54 12.82 16.95
N ALA A 87 -0.87 11.73 17.66
CA ALA A 87 -1.35 10.53 17.02
C ALA A 87 -2.54 10.90 16.11
N PRO A 88 -2.53 10.49 14.82
CA PRO A 88 -3.62 10.81 13.91
C PRO A 88 -4.94 10.33 14.52
N ALA A 89 -5.95 11.18 14.45
CA ALA A 89 -7.28 10.81 14.94
C ALA A 89 -7.86 9.74 14.02
N VAL A 90 -8.35 8.64 14.61
CA VAL A 90 -9.08 7.62 13.88
C VAL A 90 -10.46 8.18 13.51
N ALA A 91 -10.80 8.13 12.24
CA ALA A 91 -12.07 8.60 11.70
C ALA A 91 -12.81 7.46 10.97
N PRO A 92 -14.13 7.57 10.78
CA PRO A 92 -14.84 6.69 9.85
C PRO A 92 -14.33 6.93 8.41
N PRO A 93 -14.31 5.88 7.56
CA PRO A 93 -14.02 6.04 6.14
C PRO A 93 -15.09 6.92 5.48
N ALA A 94 -14.68 7.74 4.52
CA ALA A 94 -15.53 8.53 3.65
C ALA A 94 -15.62 7.96 2.25
N TRP A 95 -14.79 6.97 1.93
CA TRP A 95 -14.82 6.30 0.66
C TRP A 95 -15.38 4.89 0.86
N SER A 96 -16.27 4.48 -0.03
CA SER A 96 -16.85 3.14 -0.06
C SER A 96 -16.61 2.45 -1.38
N ALA A 97 -16.69 1.13 -1.25
CA ALA A 97 -16.72 0.12 -2.29
C ALA A 97 -15.61 0.22 -3.33
N VAL A 98 -14.79 -0.82 -3.33
CA VAL A 98 -14.19 -1.32 -4.56
C VAL A 98 -14.77 -2.71 -4.77
N ALA A 99 -16.01 -2.79 -5.27
CA ALA A 99 -16.73 -4.07 -5.34
C ALA A 99 -17.21 -4.41 -6.75
N ALA A 100 -16.98 -5.68 -7.09
CA ALA A 100 -17.49 -6.52 -8.18
C ALA A 100 -17.28 -6.07 -9.64
N ASP A 101 -16.04 -6.01 -10.11
CA ASP A 101 -15.77 -6.24 -11.54
C ASP A 101 -14.60 -7.19 -11.75
N ARG A 102 -14.68 -8.00 -12.83
CA ARG A 102 -13.89 -9.15 -13.31
C ARG A 102 -13.33 -10.13 -12.26
N TYR A 103 -12.65 -9.63 -11.24
CA TYR A 103 -11.97 -10.41 -10.22
C TYR A 103 -12.83 -10.76 -9.00
N ARG A 104 -14.01 -10.15 -8.82
CA ARG A 104 -14.86 -10.33 -7.62
C ARG A 104 -14.04 -10.17 -6.33
N LEU A 105 -13.52 -8.95 -6.12
CA LEU A 105 -13.01 -8.54 -4.81
C LEU A 105 -14.12 -8.84 -3.79
N GLY A 106 -13.80 -9.59 -2.72
CA GLY A 106 -14.80 -10.16 -1.79
C GLY A 106 -15.79 -9.12 -1.25
N GLU A 107 -16.95 -9.60 -0.78
CA GLU A 107 -18.12 -8.75 -0.43
C GLU A 107 -17.84 -7.67 0.64
N GLU A 108 -16.76 -7.79 1.42
CA GLU A 108 -16.42 -6.85 2.48
C GLU A 108 -15.05 -6.20 2.24
N ALA A 109 -15.05 -4.97 1.73
CA ALA A 109 -13.85 -4.12 1.75
C ALA A 109 -13.72 -3.48 3.14
N ALA A 110 -12.60 -3.72 3.82
CA ALA A 110 -12.28 -3.07 5.08
C ALA A 110 -11.76 -1.65 4.82
N GLY A 111 -12.42 -0.66 5.43
CA GLY A 111 -12.05 0.75 5.37
C GLY A 111 -11.54 1.26 6.72
N SER A 112 -10.51 2.09 6.70
CA SER A 112 -10.05 2.86 7.86
C SER A 112 -9.64 4.26 7.44
N ALA A 113 -9.85 5.25 8.30
CA ALA A 113 -9.44 6.63 8.02
C ALA A 113 -8.60 7.22 9.15
N ARG A 114 -7.67 8.09 8.75
CA ARG A 114 -6.79 8.87 9.62
C ARG A 114 -6.91 10.33 9.26
N VAL A 115 -7.09 11.17 10.27
CA VAL A 115 -7.19 12.63 10.08
C VAL A 115 -6.09 13.32 10.85
N GLN A 116 -5.45 14.27 10.18
CA GLN A 116 -4.50 15.24 10.72
C GLN A 116 -4.92 16.64 10.24
N PRO A 117 -4.46 17.73 10.90
CA PRO A 117 -4.74 19.08 10.42
C PRO A 117 -4.30 19.25 8.95
N GLY A 118 -5.27 19.45 8.05
CA GLY A 118 -5.02 19.64 6.61
C GLY A 118 -4.77 18.36 5.78
N LEU A 119 -4.87 17.16 6.37
CA LEU A 119 -4.68 15.88 5.68
C LEU A 119 -5.67 14.84 6.18
N ARG A 120 -6.41 14.23 5.25
CA ARG A 120 -7.26 13.07 5.52
C ARG A 120 -6.83 11.91 4.65
N GLU A 121 -6.50 10.78 5.26
CA GLU A 121 -6.11 9.56 4.55
C GLU A 121 -7.06 8.42 4.86
N ASP A 122 -7.69 7.90 3.81
CA ASP A 122 -8.58 6.75 3.87
C ASP A 122 -7.90 5.56 3.20
N THR A 123 -7.83 4.46 3.91
CA THR A 123 -7.29 3.20 3.43
C THR A 123 -8.41 2.20 3.24
N LEU A 124 -8.54 1.69 2.03
CA LEU A 124 -9.45 0.62 1.64
C LEU A 124 -8.63 -0.63 1.32
N THR A 125 -9.04 -1.78 1.86
CA THR A 125 -8.44 -3.08 1.57
C THR A 125 -9.54 -4.09 1.26
N ALA A 126 -9.40 -4.83 0.15
CA ALA A 126 -10.34 -5.88 -0.24
C ALA A 126 -9.59 -7.17 -0.54
N GLY A 127 -10.09 -8.28 0.01
CA GLY A 127 -9.44 -9.58 -0.03
C GLY A 127 -8.25 -9.71 0.93
N THR A 128 -7.54 -10.84 0.84
CA THR A 128 -6.40 -11.17 1.70
C THR A 128 -5.16 -11.38 0.84
N PHE A 129 -4.03 -10.74 1.20
CA PHE A 129 -2.79 -10.85 0.42
C PHE A 129 -2.32 -12.32 0.34
N ALA A 130 -2.38 -13.06 1.45
CA ALA A 130 -2.08 -14.50 1.54
C ALA A 130 -2.79 -15.37 0.50
N ALA A 131 -4.04 -15.02 0.17
CA ALA A 131 -4.93 -15.84 -0.64
C ALA A 131 -4.60 -15.66 -2.13
N GLN A 132 -3.66 -16.46 -2.65
CA GLN A 132 -3.21 -16.36 -4.04
C GLN A 132 -4.32 -16.67 -5.06
N GLU A 133 -5.27 -17.54 -4.70
CA GLU A 133 -6.44 -17.91 -5.53
C GLU A 133 -7.47 -16.78 -5.69
N ALA A 134 -7.41 -15.74 -4.84
CA ALA A 134 -8.36 -14.63 -4.83
C ALA A 134 -7.65 -13.30 -5.15
N PRO A 135 -8.31 -12.31 -5.73
CA PRO A 135 -7.70 -11.00 -5.92
C PRO A 135 -7.43 -10.31 -4.58
N PHE A 136 -6.46 -9.39 -4.59
CA PHE A 136 -6.19 -8.52 -3.46
C PHE A 136 -6.08 -7.08 -3.95
N LEU A 137 -6.73 -6.16 -3.25
CA LEU A 137 -6.62 -4.74 -3.51
C LEU A 137 -6.29 -4.00 -2.23
N ARG A 138 -5.36 -3.07 -2.34
CA ARG A 138 -5.20 -2.00 -1.35
C ARG A 138 -5.17 -0.66 -2.06
N LEU A 139 -5.95 0.29 -1.56
CA LEU A 139 -6.03 1.64 -2.06
C LEU A 139 -5.99 2.63 -0.90
N VAL A 140 -5.24 3.71 -1.06
CA VAL A 140 -5.19 4.84 -0.14
C VAL A 140 -5.65 6.08 -0.91
N ALA A 141 -6.70 6.72 -0.41
CA ALA A 141 -7.21 7.99 -0.88
C ALA A 141 -6.84 9.08 0.13
N ALA A 142 -6.00 10.02 -0.29
CA ALA A 142 -5.53 11.11 0.55
C ALA A 142 -6.04 12.45 0.01
N GLU A 143 -6.78 13.17 0.85
CA GLU A 143 -7.17 14.55 0.61
C GLU A 143 -6.10 15.45 1.25
N ALA A 144 -5.31 16.11 0.41
CA ALA A 144 -4.22 16.97 0.84
C ALA A 144 -4.37 18.37 0.23
N ALA A 145 -4.19 19.40 1.04
CA ALA A 145 -4.23 20.79 0.59
C ALA A 145 -3.05 21.17 -0.30
N GLU A 146 -1.91 20.47 -0.16
CA GLU A 146 -0.68 20.71 -0.91
C GLU A 146 -0.17 19.40 -1.52
N PRO A 147 0.45 19.44 -2.71
CA PRO A 147 1.13 18.28 -3.27
C PRO A 147 2.31 17.93 -2.36
N ASP A 148 2.20 16.80 -1.66
CA ASP A 148 3.34 16.22 -0.95
C ASP A 148 4.43 15.87 -1.97
N GLY A 149 5.67 16.24 -1.68
CA GLY A 149 6.77 16.34 -2.64
C GLY A 149 7.00 15.10 -3.51
N GLU A 150 7.65 15.32 -4.66
CA GLU A 150 7.99 14.38 -5.74
C GLU A 150 8.76 13.13 -5.28
N GLY A 151 8.10 12.22 -4.56
CA GLY A 151 8.60 10.87 -4.37
C GLY A 151 8.49 10.09 -5.68
N SER A 152 9.49 9.27 -6.02
CA SER A 152 9.31 8.31 -7.12
C SER A 152 8.21 7.31 -6.77
N LEU A 153 7.45 6.85 -7.78
CA LEU A 153 6.38 5.86 -7.58
C LEU A 153 6.86 4.60 -6.84
N PHE A 154 8.12 4.20 -7.04
CA PHE A 154 8.75 3.10 -6.30
C PHE A 154 8.87 3.37 -4.80
N VAL A 155 9.32 4.58 -4.41
CA VAL A 155 9.48 4.95 -2.99
C VAL A 155 8.13 4.99 -2.30
N THR A 156 7.12 5.57 -2.96
CA THR A 156 5.74 5.55 -2.46
C THR A 156 5.24 4.12 -2.29
N LEU A 157 5.42 3.26 -3.30
CA LEU A 157 5.02 1.86 -3.24
C LEU A 157 5.71 1.11 -2.10
N ALA A 158 7.03 1.26 -1.94
CA ALA A 158 7.80 0.60 -0.89
C ALA A 158 7.34 1.03 0.51
N ARG A 159 7.10 2.33 0.72
CA ARG A 159 6.55 2.85 1.97
C ARG A 159 5.17 2.29 2.27
N ARG A 160 4.26 2.35 1.29
CA ARG A 160 2.89 1.84 1.46
C ARG A 160 2.84 0.32 1.65
N ALA A 161 3.74 -0.43 1.01
CA ALA A 161 3.90 -1.87 1.23
C ALA A 161 4.33 -2.18 2.67
N ALA A 162 5.32 -1.46 3.20
CA ALA A 162 5.77 -1.62 4.57
C ALA A 162 4.66 -1.30 5.59
N GLU A 163 3.86 -0.25 5.35
CA GLU A 163 2.68 0.10 6.15
C GLU A 163 1.58 -0.98 6.09
N ALA A 164 1.52 -1.76 5.01
CA ALA A 164 0.50 -2.78 4.76
C ALA A 164 0.85 -4.13 5.39
N GLY A 165 1.23 -4.14 6.67
CA GLY A 165 1.59 -5.37 7.39
C GLY A 165 2.99 -5.88 7.06
N GLY A 166 3.93 -5.00 6.71
CA GLY A 166 5.33 -5.37 6.50
C GLY A 166 5.63 -5.98 5.14
N LEU A 167 4.81 -5.73 4.12
CA LEU A 167 5.12 -6.16 2.76
C LEU A 167 6.36 -5.44 2.21
N SER A 168 7.06 -6.09 1.30
CA SER A 168 8.25 -5.56 0.63
C SER A 168 8.10 -5.62 -0.90
N VAL A 169 8.78 -4.72 -1.60
CA VAL A 169 8.81 -4.71 -3.07
C VAL A 169 10.01 -5.54 -3.52
N ALA A 170 9.76 -6.74 -4.03
CA ALA A 170 10.80 -7.65 -4.49
C ALA A 170 11.30 -7.29 -5.90
N ARG A 171 10.42 -6.76 -6.75
CA ARG A 171 10.72 -6.36 -8.13
C ARG A 171 9.73 -5.30 -8.60
N THR A 172 10.19 -4.40 -9.46
CA THR A 172 9.30 -3.60 -10.32
C THR A 172 9.62 -3.83 -11.79
N GLY A 173 8.63 -3.61 -12.65
CA GLY A 173 8.66 -3.90 -14.08
C GLY A 173 8.29 -2.67 -14.91
N GLU A 174 7.50 -2.91 -15.96
CA GLU A 174 7.09 -1.88 -16.91
C GLU A 174 6.21 -0.82 -16.25
N ARG A 175 6.42 0.43 -16.65
CA ARG A 175 5.57 1.56 -16.24
C ARG A 175 4.62 1.91 -17.36
N GLY A 176 3.36 2.10 -17.02
CA GLY A 176 2.32 2.53 -17.92
C GLY A 176 1.56 3.73 -17.37
N GLN A 177 0.61 4.20 -18.16
CA GLN A 177 -0.37 5.19 -17.71
C GLN A 177 -1.75 4.78 -18.19
N LEU A 178 -2.74 4.87 -17.30
CA LEU A 178 -4.13 4.55 -17.58
C LEU A 178 -4.97 5.81 -17.42
N THR A 179 -6.03 5.91 -18.23
CA THR A 179 -7.01 7.00 -18.06
C THR A 179 -8.10 6.54 -17.11
N THR A 180 -8.44 7.37 -16.14
CA THR A 180 -9.48 7.15 -15.13
C THR A 180 -10.37 8.39 -15.06
N ARG A 181 -11.53 8.27 -14.40
CA ARG A 181 -12.36 9.43 -14.07
C ARG A 181 -11.69 10.41 -13.11
N PHE A 182 -10.57 10.05 -12.50
CA PHE A 182 -9.80 10.95 -11.65
C PHE A 182 -8.63 11.61 -12.39
N GLY A 183 -8.39 11.23 -13.64
CA GLY A 183 -7.28 11.70 -14.46
C GLY A 183 -6.34 10.58 -14.88
N ALA A 184 -5.09 10.95 -15.18
CA ALA A 184 -4.06 10.03 -15.62
C ALA A 184 -3.43 9.30 -14.43
N LEU A 185 -3.62 7.98 -14.40
CA LEU A 185 -3.14 7.07 -13.36
C LEU A 185 -1.83 6.43 -13.79
N ASP A 186 -0.74 6.76 -13.12
CA ASP A 186 0.55 6.11 -13.36
C ASP A 186 0.52 4.71 -12.79
N THR A 187 1.00 3.72 -13.56
CA THR A 187 1.05 2.32 -13.14
C THR A 187 2.46 1.74 -13.24
N VAL A 188 2.75 0.74 -12.42
CA VAL A 188 3.93 -0.11 -12.56
C VAL A 188 3.59 -1.53 -12.17
N ASP A 189 4.13 -2.49 -12.92
CA ASP A 189 4.09 -3.88 -12.50
C ASP A 189 5.07 -4.09 -11.34
N ALA A 190 4.62 -4.77 -10.30
CA ALA A 190 5.39 -5.01 -9.09
C ALA A 190 5.21 -6.44 -8.60
N THR A 191 6.29 -7.02 -8.06
CA THR A 191 6.21 -8.23 -7.27
C THR A 191 6.32 -7.84 -5.81
N LEU A 192 5.24 -8.00 -5.06
CA LEU A 192 5.21 -7.78 -3.61
C LEU A 192 5.48 -9.09 -2.88
N ALA A 193 6.20 -9.02 -1.77
CA ALA A 193 6.53 -10.17 -0.94
C ALA A 193 6.14 -9.90 0.52
N GLY A 194 5.49 -10.87 1.15
CA GLY A 194 5.17 -10.90 2.57
C GLY A 194 5.61 -12.22 3.18
N GLU A 195 5.19 -12.47 4.42
CA GLU A 195 5.53 -13.71 5.14
C GLU A 195 5.04 -14.97 4.42
N GLU A 196 3.87 -14.89 3.79
CA GLU A 196 3.17 -16.04 3.19
C GLU A 196 3.51 -16.26 1.71
N GLY A 197 4.36 -15.42 1.12
CA GLY A 197 4.83 -15.59 -0.26
C GLY A 197 4.90 -14.31 -1.08
N ARG A 198 4.87 -14.47 -2.40
CA ARG A 198 5.03 -13.38 -3.38
C ARG A 198 3.85 -13.32 -4.33
N ARG A 199 3.47 -12.10 -4.73
CA ARG A 199 2.40 -11.88 -5.70
C ARG A 199 2.80 -10.83 -6.73
N ALA A 200 2.41 -11.07 -7.98
CA ALA A 200 2.44 -10.06 -9.02
C ALA A 200 1.22 -9.15 -8.86
N CYS A 201 1.47 -7.84 -8.86
CA CYS A 201 0.47 -6.81 -8.66
C CYS A 201 0.79 -5.65 -9.59
N THR A 202 -0.21 -4.90 -10.02
CA THR A 202 0.00 -3.60 -10.65
C THR A 202 -0.22 -2.53 -9.60
N ALA A 203 0.85 -1.84 -9.25
CA ALA A 203 0.81 -0.67 -8.37
C ALA A 203 0.43 0.57 -9.18
N PHE A 204 -0.26 1.51 -8.54
CA PHE A 204 -0.77 2.69 -9.20
C PHE A 204 -0.67 3.93 -8.31
N ARG A 205 -0.59 5.10 -8.96
CA ARG A 205 -0.62 6.41 -8.30
C ARG A 205 -1.29 7.46 -9.18
N LEU A 206 -2.11 8.29 -8.55
CA LEU A 206 -2.61 9.55 -9.08
C LEU A 206 -1.98 10.69 -8.25
N GLY A 207 -1.16 11.53 -8.88
CA GLY A 207 -0.36 12.55 -8.20
C GLY A 207 -0.97 13.96 -8.17
N THR A 208 -2.23 14.15 -8.55
CA THR A 208 -2.83 15.48 -8.70
C THR A 208 -3.66 15.87 -7.49
N ALA A 209 -3.44 17.06 -6.94
CA ALA A 209 -4.38 17.68 -6.00
C ALA A 209 -5.75 17.90 -6.69
N PRO A 210 -6.88 17.86 -5.97
CA PRO A 210 -7.01 17.78 -4.50
C PRO A 210 -7.07 16.35 -3.92
N LEU A 211 -7.06 15.32 -4.76
CA LEU A 211 -7.17 13.91 -4.34
C LEU A 211 -5.99 13.09 -4.85
N ARG A 212 -5.19 12.57 -3.92
CA ARG A 212 -4.12 11.62 -4.21
C ARG A 212 -4.65 10.20 -4.04
N LEU A 213 -4.44 9.37 -5.05
CA LEU A 213 -4.77 7.94 -4.99
C LEU A 213 -3.48 7.14 -5.11
N GLU A 214 -3.27 6.16 -4.24
CA GLU A 214 -2.10 5.29 -4.24
C GLU A 214 -2.53 3.86 -3.89
N GLY A 215 -1.92 2.85 -4.49
CA GLY A 215 -2.29 1.48 -4.15
C GLY A 215 -1.72 0.43 -5.08
N TRP A 216 -2.25 -0.79 -4.95
CA TRP A 216 -1.96 -1.88 -5.87
C TRP A 216 -3.12 -2.88 -5.93
N LEU A 217 -3.30 -3.46 -7.10
CA LEU A 217 -4.20 -4.57 -7.36
C LEU A 217 -3.35 -5.80 -7.69
N CYS A 218 -3.70 -6.96 -7.13
CA CYS A 218 -3.11 -8.25 -7.46
C CYS A 218 -4.21 -9.15 -8.02
N ALA A 219 -3.95 -9.79 -9.17
CA ALA A 219 -4.87 -10.76 -9.73
C ALA A 219 -4.72 -12.14 -9.02
N PRO A 220 -5.71 -13.03 -9.21
CA PRO A 220 -5.60 -14.43 -8.82
C PRO A 220 -4.42 -15.15 -9.47
N LEU A 221 -4.00 -16.26 -8.86
CA LEU A 221 -3.02 -17.22 -9.39
C LEU A 221 -1.65 -16.63 -9.73
N GLY A 222 -1.28 -15.52 -9.05
CA GLY A 222 0.01 -14.85 -9.23
C GLY A 222 0.19 -14.17 -10.59
N GLN A 223 -0.89 -13.98 -11.36
CA GLN A 223 -0.85 -13.26 -12.63
C GLN A 223 -0.84 -11.74 -12.41
N LEU A 224 -0.36 -10.99 -13.40
CA LEU A 224 -0.54 -9.55 -13.42
C LEU A 224 -2.01 -9.21 -13.74
N PRO A 225 -2.61 -8.23 -13.06
CA PRO A 225 -3.95 -7.80 -13.41
C PRO A 225 -3.97 -7.10 -14.77
N GLU A 226 -5.10 -7.22 -15.44
CA GLU A 226 -5.30 -6.51 -16.70
C GLU A 226 -5.38 -4.99 -16.45
N PRO A 227 -4.77 -4.16 -17.33
CA PRO A 227 -4.78 -2.71 -17.15
C PRO A 227 -6.19 -2.13 -16.99
N GLN A 228 -7.15 -2.63 -17.77
CA GLN A 228 -8.56 -2.22 -17.68
C GLN A 228 -9.15 -2.47 -16.30
N ALA A 229 -8.81 -3.59 -15.65
CA ALA A 229 -9.30 -3.91 -14.32
C ALA A 229 -8.72 -3.00 -13.23
N VAL A 230 -7.48 -2.54 -13.40
CA VAL A 230 -6.85 -1.55 -12.51
C VAL A 230 -7.55 -0.21 -12.62
N ALA A 231 -7.73 0.30 -13.85
CA ALA A 231 -8.48 1.54 -14.09
C ALA A 231 -9.90 1.44 -13.51
N CYS A 232 -10.53 0.28 -13.67
CA CYS A 232 -11.86 0.05 -13.17
C CYS A 232 -11.99 0.04 -11.65
N ALA A 233 -11.05 -0.62 -10.96
CA ALA A 233 -11.01 -0.64 -9.51
C ALA A 233 -10.89 0.79 -8.94
N VAL A 234 -10.10 1.64 -9.60
CA VAL A 234 -9.95 3.05 -9.21
C VAL A 234 -11.24 3.83 -9.49
N ASP A 235 -11.84 3.69 -10.67
CA ASP A 235 -13.05 4.43 -11.05
C ASP A 235 -14.30 4.11 -10.22
N ARG A 236 -14.36 2.92 -9.62
CA ARG A 236 -15.45 2.55 -8.72
C ARG A 236 -15.34 3.16 -7.31
N LEU A 237 -14.23 3.82 -6.99
CA LEU A 237 -14.04 4.48 -5.69
C LEU A 237 -15.06 5.61 -5.47
N THR A 238 -16.11 5.37 -4.68
CA THR A 238 -17.19 6.34 -4.47
C THR A 238 -17.15 6.96 -3.08
N PRO A 239 -17.55 8.23 -2.92
CA PRO A 239 -17.73 8.82 -1.60
C PRO A 239 -18.97 8.23 -0.92
N LEU A 240 -18.87 8.00 0.38
CA LEU A 240 -19.98 7.61 1.23
C LEU A 240 -20.95 8.80 1.40
N PRO A 241 -22.27 8.55 1.47
CA PRO A 241 -23.24 9.57 1.81
C PRO A 241 -22.91 10.22 3.16
N GLY A 242 -22.88 11.56 3.20
CA GLY A 242 -22.55 12.31 4.42
C GLY A 242 -21.05 12.32 4.78
N ALA A 243 -20.18 11.81 3.91
CA ALA A 243 -18.75 11.97 4.03
C ALA A 243 -18.35 13.45 4.09
N GLY A 244 -17.57 13.83 5.10
CA GLY A 244 -16.98 15.17 5.24
C GLY A 244 -15.79 15.39 4.29
N LEU A 245 -16.01 15.20 2.99
CA LEU A 245 -14.99 15.49 1.96
C LEU A 245 -14.72 16.99 1.87
N THR A 246 -13.50 17.34 1.47
CA THR A 246 -13.13 18.73 1.18
C THR A 246 -13.89 19.27 -0.04
N PRO A 247 -14.20 20.59 -0.08
CA PRO A 247 -14.94 21.20 -1.20
C PRO A 247 -14.28 20.96 -2.56
N ALA A 248 -12.95 21.01 -2.62
CA ALA A 248 -12.19 20.80 -3.85
C ALA A 248 -12.36 19.35 -4.38
N VAL A 249 -12.36 18.35 -3.49
CA VAL A 249 -12.63 16.95 -3.88
C VAL A 249 -14.07 16.78 -4.34
N ALA A 250 -15.03 17.40 -3.66
CA ALA A 250 -16.43 17.36 -4.06
C ALA A 250 -16.65 18.00 -5.45
N GLU A 251 -16.01 19.14 -5.74
CA GLU A 251 -16.07 19.79 -7.05
C GLU A 251 -15.41 18.92 -8.14
N MET A 252 -14.25 18.34 -7.86
CA MET A 252 -13.58 17.42 -8.77
C MET A 252 -14.48 16.23 -9.13
N LEU A 253 -15.19 15.65 -8.14
CA LEU A 253 -16.12 14.54 -8.34
C LEU A 253 -17.38 14.95 -9.12
N ALA A 254 -17.79 16.22 -9.05
CA ALA A 254 -18.95 16.74 -9.78
C ALA A 254 -18.67 16.98 -11.27
N GLN A 255 -17.41 17.05 -11.68
CA GLN A 255 -17.04 17.27 -13.07
C GLN A 255 -17.37 16.03 -13.94
N PRO A 256 -18.04 16.21 -15.09
CA PRO A 256 -18.35 15.10 -15.98
C PRO A 256 -17.06 14.55 -16.58
N ARG A 257 -16.73 13.30 -16.24
CA ARG A 257 -15.62 12.56 -16.84
C ARG A 257 -16.10 11.19 -17.28
N LEU A 258 -15.54 10.72 -18.40
CA LEU A 258 -15.83 9.39 -18.92
C LEU A 258 -15.13 8.36 -18.02
N PRO A 259 -15.89 7.49 -17.33
CA PRO A 259 -15.28 6.39 -16.60
C PRO A 259 -14.67 5.39 -17.59
N ALA A 260 -13.55 4.78 -17.20
CA ALA A 260 -12.96 3.63 -17.86
C ALA A 260 -13.86 2.40 -17.73
N CYS A 261 -14.62 2.26 -16.64
CA CYS A 261 -15.65 1.23 -16.53
C CYS A 261 -16.97 1.64 -17.18
N ALA A 262 -17.67 0.66 -17.74
CA ALA A 262 -19.11 0.78 -17.90
C ALA A 262 -19.75 1.00 -16.51
N PRO A 263 -20.75 1.89 -16.38
CA PRO A 263 -21.52 2.01 -15.16
C PRO A 263 -22.13 0.65 -14.82
N GLU A 264 -22.15 0.29 -13.54
CA GLU A 264 -22.85 -0.89 -13.08
C GLU A 264 -24.32 -0.74 -13.48
N GLU A 265 -24.79 -1.65 -14.35
CA GLU A 265 -26.17 -1.64 -14.78
C GLU A 265 -27.00 -1.76 -13.49
N PRO A 266 -27.89 -0.78 -13.18
CA PRO A 266 -28.71 -0.92 -11.99
C PRO A 266 -29.40 -2.26 -12.13
N ALA A 267 -29.35 -3.09 -11.08
CA ALA A 267 -30.08 -4.33 -10.96
C ALA A 267 -31.58 -4.02 -11.07
N THR A 268 -32.00 -3.75 -12.30
CA THR A 268 -33.37 -3.54 -12.70
C THR A 268 -33.96 -4.89 -12.47
N THR A 269 -34.81 -4.94 -11.43
CA THR A 269 -35.74 -6.00 -11.14
C THR A 269 -36.08 -6.70 -12.43
N ALA A 270 -35.68 -7.98 -12.53
CA ALA A 270 -35.84 -8.81 -13.71
C ALA A 270 -37.14 -8.44 -14.43
N ALA A 271 -37.00 -7.78 -15.59
CA ALA A 271 -38.09 -7.70 -16.53
C ALA A 271 -38.38 -9.15 -16.92
N VAL A 272 -39.38 -9.73 -16.25
CA VAL A 272 -40.00 -10.98 -16.66
C VAL A 272 -40.32 -10.82 -18.15
N PRO A 273 -39.72 -11.61 -19.06
CA PRO A 273 -40.12 -11.55 -20.45
C PRO A 273 -41.51 -12.19 -20.55
N THR A 274 -42.56 -11.40 -20.34
CA THR A 274 -43.92 -11.74 -20.77
C THR A 274 -43.99 -11.57 -22.28
N GLY A 275 -43.52 -12.57 -23.00
CA GLY A 275 -43.50 -12.55 -24.46
C GLY A 275 -43.27 -13.93 -25.06
N ARG A 276 -44.26 -14.81 -24.92
CA ARG A 276 -44.36 -16.09 -25.66
C ARG A 276 -44.03 -15.86 -27.15
N ARG A 277 -42.87 -16.33 -27.61
CA ARG A 277 -42.70 -16.70 -29.02
C ARG A 277 -43.08 -18.18 -29.16
N PRO A 278 -44.05 -18.55 -30.02
CA PRO A 278 -44.40 -19.94 -30.23
C PRO A 278 -43.22 -20.69 -30.87
N VAL A 279 -42.85 -21.79 -30.23
CA VAL A 279 -41.88 -22.78 -30.71
C VAL A 279 -42.31 -23.25 -32.11
N ARG A 280 -41.55 -22.88 -33.15
CA ARG A 280 -41.64 -23.53 -34.45
C ARG A 280 -41.13 -24.96 -34.28
N LYS A 281 -42.03 -25.94 -34.37
CA LYS A 281 -41.69 -27.37 -34.42
C LYS A 281 -40.91 -27.62 -35.71
N ASN A 282 -39.59 -27.76 -35.60
CA ASN A 282 -38.77 -28.34 -36.67
C ASN A 282 -39.03 -29.86 -36.68
N ALA A 283 -39.89 -30.31 -37.57
CA ALA A 283 -40.06 -31.73 -37.87
C ALA A 283 -38.81 -32.22 -38.61
N ALA A 284 -37.84 -32.74 -37.85
CA ALA A 284 -36.72 -33.50 -38.40
C ALA A 284 -37.28 -34.79 -39.04
N ARG A 285 -37.34 -34.80 -40.37
CA ARG A 285 -37.75 -35.95 -41.17
C ARG A 285 -36.62 -36.98 -41.14
N VAL A 286 -36.68 -37.91 -40.19
CA VAL A 286 -35.80 -39.08 -40.13
C VAL A 286 -36.06 -39.93 -41.38
N ARG A 287 -35.11 -39.95 -42.31
CA ARG A 287 -35.12 -40.90 -43.43
C ARG A 287 -34.64 -42.24 -42.88
N HIS A 288 -35.53 -43.21 -42.77
CA HIS A 288 -35.15 -44.60 -42.56
C HIS A 288 -34.47 -45.13 -43.82
N SER A 289 -33.17 -45.40 -43.73
CA SER A 289 -32.43 -46.19 -44.71
C SER A 289 -32.91 -47.65 -44.64
N ARG A 290 -33.31 -48.17 -45.79
CA ARG A 290 -33.76 -49.55 -46.01
C ARG A 290 -32.53 -50.48 -45.93
N PRO A 291 -32.54 -51.57 -45.14
CA PRO A 291 -31.45 -52.54 -45.18
C PRO A 291 -31.48 -53.31 -46.51
N ALA A 292 -30.29 -53.51 -47.08
CA ALA A 292 -30.08 -54.39 -48.22
C ALA A 292 -30.22 -55.86 -47.79
N SER A 293 -30.94 -56.66 -48.58
CA SER A 293 -30.89 -58.12 -48.51
C SER A 293 -29.99 -58.66 -49.63
N PRO A 294 -29.31 -59.80 -49.40
CA PRO A 294 -28.37 -60.41 -50.33
C PRO A 294 -29.01 -60.96 -51.61
#